data_AF-A0A1A8IZY4-F1
#
_entry.id   AF-A0A1A8IZY4-F1
#
_cell.length_a   1.000
_cell.length_b   1.000
_cell.length_c   1.000
_cell.angle_alpha   90.00
_cell.angle_beta   90.00
_cell.angle_gamma   90.00
#
_symmetry.space_group_name_H-M   'P 1'
#
loop_
_entity.id
_entity.type
_entity.pdbx_description
1 polymer ?
#
loop_
_entity_poly.entity_id
_entity_poly.type
_entity_poly.pdbx_seq_one_letter_code
_entity_poly.pdbx_strand_id
1 'polypeptide(L)'
;QKKRRRVWSECEECGRRFSRMSLLKAHRQTHVAGDSASADMSSPPSPPASTAAPLRCPECGKRFPSNTRLYSHIRTQHPENQS
;
A
#
# COMPACT_ATOMS: atom_id res chain seq x y z
N GLN A 1 16.62 27.88 -2.44
CA GLN A 1 15.91 26.58 -2.45
C GLN A 1 16.87 25.46 -2.85
N LYS A 2 17.52 24.79 -1.89
CA LYS A 2 18.44 23.67 -2.20
C LYS A 2 17.62 22.37 -2.30
N LYS A 3 17.31 21.93 -3.53
CA LYS A 3 16.66 20.66 -3.82
C LYS A 3 17.62 19.55 -3.39
N ARG A 4 17.45 18.99 -2.18
CA ARG A 4 18.26 17.85 -1.72
C ARG A 4 18.06 16.72 -2.73
N ARG A 5 19.09 16.43 -3.55
CA ARG A 5 19.09 15.24 -4.40
C ARG A 5 18.96 14.03 -3.47
N ARG A 6 17.84 13.32 -3.56
CA ARG A 6 17.69 12.04 -2.90
C ARG A 6 18.77 11.14 -3.51
N VAL A 7 19.63 10.56 -2.68
CA VAL A 7 20.68 9.66 -3.12
C VAL A 7 20.14 8.25 -2.94
N TRP A 8 20.13 7.48 -4.03
CA TRP A 8 19.71 6.09 -4.01
C TRP A 8 20.91 5.20 -4.32
N SER A 9 20.97 4.05 -3.66
CA SER A 9 21.96 3.01 -3.92
C SER A 9 21.27 1.84 -4.61
N GLU A 10 21.81 1.39 -5.73
CA GLU A 10 21.29 0.27 -6.49
C GLU A 10 21.98 -1.06 -6.13
N CYS A 11 21.25 -2.16 -6.32
CA CYS A 11 21.81 -3.50 -6.22
C CYS A 11 22.32 -3.93 -7.59
N GLU A 12 23.60 -4.28 -7.70
CA GLU A 12 24.21 -4.69 -8.97
C GLU A 12 23.69 -6.05 -9.48
N GLU A 13 23.12 -6.87 -8.59
CA GLU A 13 22.64 -8.21 -8.90
C GLU A 13 21.22 -8.21 -9.49
N CYS A 14 20.41 -7.18 -9.21
CA CYS A 14 19.01 -7.11 -9.66
C CYS A 14 18.51 -5.71 -10.07
N GLY A 15 19.37 -4.69 -10.02
CA GLY A 15 19.05 -3.30 -10.37
C GLY A 15 18.14 -2.55 -9.39
N ARG A 16 17.79 -3.14 -8.23
CA ARG A 16 16.86 -2.50 -7.27
C ARG A 16 17.47 -1.28 -6.58
N ARG A 17 16.71 -0.19 -6.53
CA ARG A 17 17.15 1.11 -5.99
C ARG A 17 16.60 1.35 -4.59
N PHE A 18 17.49 1.63 -3.65
CA PHE A 18 17.15 1.85 -2.24
C PHE A 18 17.53 3.26 -1.80
N SER A 19 16.67 3.91 -1.03
CA SER A 19 16.96 5.26 -0.50
C SER A 19 17.92 5.24 0.71
N ARG A 20 18.28 4.06 1.22
CA ARG A 20 19.13 3.88 2.41
C ARG A 20 20.05 2.67 2.18
N MET A 21 21.33 2.80 2.55
CA MET A 21 22.31 1.71 2.41
C MET A 21 21.99 0.49 3.29
N SER A 22 21.34 0.68 4.44
CA SER A 22 20.93 -0.43 5.31
C SER A 22 19.92 -1.37 4.65
N LEU A 23 18.98 -0.81 3.87
CA LEU A 23 17.99 -1.58 3.11
C LEU A 23 18.66 -2.36 1.98
N LEU A 24 19.60 -1.74 1.26
CA LEU A 24 20.38 -2.43 0.23
C LEU A 24 21.19 -3.59 0.84
N LYS A 25 21.82 -3.39 2.01
CA LYS A 25 22.60 -4.45 2.68
C LYS A 25 21.71 -5.63 3.08
N ALA A 26 20.53 -5.38 3.66
CA ALA A 26 19.57 -6.43 3.98
C ALA A 26 19.04 -7.12 2.71
N HIS A 27 18.76 -6.37 1.65
CA HIS A 27 18.34 -6.93 0.37
C HIS A 27 19.40 -7.83 -0.26
N ARG A 28 20.69 -7.48 -0.20
CA ARG A 28 21.74 -8.36 -0.71
C ARG A 28 21.80 -9.71 0.03
N GLN A 29 21.36 -9.76 1.29
CA GLN A 29 21.28 -11.01 2.03
C GLN A 29 20.13 -11.90 1.52
N THR A 30 19.08 -11.34 0.90
CA THR A 30 17.98 -12.14 0.31
C THR A 30 18.39 -12.87 -0.97
N HIS A 31 19.46 -12.44 -1.64
CA HIS A 31 20.01 -13.17 -2.78
C HIS A 31 20.79 -14.41 -2.35
N VAL A 32 21.38 -14.38 -1.16
CA VAL A 32 22.13 -15.50 -0.58
C VAL A 32 21.21 -16.45 0.19
N ALA A 33 20.24 -15.91 0.92
CA ALA A 33 19.20 -16.66 1.62
C ALA A 33 17.93 -16.66 0.75
N GLY A 34 17.89 -17.54 -0.24
CA GLY A 34 16.92 -17.55 -1.33
C GLY A 34 15.47 -17.91 -0.97
N ASP A 35 14.85 -17.21 -0.03
CA ASP A 35 13.39 -17.01 0.01
C ASP A 35 13.06 -15.99 1.12
N SER A 36 12.64 -14.78 0.75
CA SER A 36 11.70 -13.97 1.53
C SER A 36 11.45 -12.63 0.85
N ALA A 37 10.30 -12.56 0.20
CA ALA A 37 9.44 -11.39 0.06
C ALA A 37 10.14 -10.02 0.00
N SER A 38 10.27 -9.50 -1.21
CA SER A 38 10.20 -8.06 -1.42
C SER A 38 9.41 -7.88 -2.70
N ALA A 39 8.08 -7.82 -2.59
CA ALA A 39 7.39 -6.54 -2.47
C ALA A 39 7.95 -5.58 -3.53
N ASP A 40 7.47 -5.80 -4.75
CA ASP A 40 7.43 -4.78 -5.77
C ASP A 40 6.68 -3.57 -5.19
N MET A 41 7.43 -2.63 -4.63
CA MET A 41 6.92 -1.35 -4.14
C MET A 41 7.71 -0.24 -4.80
N SER A 42 7.63 -0.20 -6.13
CA SER A 42 7.66 1.07 -6.86
C SER A 42 6.29 1.75 -6.74
N SER A 43 5.85 1.97 -5.50
CA SER A 43 4.90 3.03 -5.16
C SER A 43 5.11 3.37 -3.68
N PRO A 44 4.96 4.64 -3.29
CA PRO A 44 5.11 5.03 -1.89
C PRO A 44 4.20 4.16 -1.02
N PRO A 45 4.61 3.79 0.20
CA PRO A 45 3.75 3.08 1.13
C PRO A 45 2.62 4.04 1.53
N SER A 46 1.53 4.03 0.76
CA SER A 46 0.21 4.24 1.32
C SER A 46 0.07 3.24 2.48
N PRO A 47 -0.48 3.63 3.63
CA PRO A 47 -0.63 2.72 4.76
C PRO A 47 -1.31 1.44 4.29
N PRO A 48 -1.00 0.26 4.89
CA PRO A 48 -1.62 -0.99 4.50
C PRO A 48 -3.12 -0.76 4.58
N ALA A 49 -3.76 -0.71 3.41
CA ALA A 49 -5.20 -0.73 3.33
C ALA A 49 -5.56 -2.05 3.99
N SER A 50 -6.03 -1.94 5.23
CA SER A 50 -6.45 -3.04 6.06
C SER A 50 -7.14 -4.05 5.17
N THR A 51 -6.74 -5.31 5.30
CA THR A 51 -7.41 -6.50 4.78
C THR A 51 -8.81 -6.67 5.41
N ALA A 52 -9.49 -5.57 5.72
CA ALA A 52 -10.91 -5.55 5.95
C ALA A 52 -11.57 -5.85 4.61
N ALA A 53 -12.29 -6.97 4.56
CA ALA A 53 -13.12 -7.30 3.41
C ALA A 53 -13.92 -6.05 3.00
N PRO A 54 -13.89 -5.65 1.72
CA PRO A 54 -14.56 -4.44 1.27
C PRO A 54 -16.06 -4.57 1.56
N LEU A 55 -16.58 -3.66 2.39
CA LEU A 55 -17.95 -3.67 2.84
C LEU A 55 -18.88 -3.32 1.68
N ARG A 56 -19.95 -4.09 1.52
CA ARG A 56 -20.88 -3.96 0.40
C ARG A 56 -22.16 -3.27 0.85
N CYS A 57 -22.65 -2.33 0.06
CA CYS A 57 -23.96 -1.75 0.25
C CYS A 57 -25.05 -2.78 -0.08
N PRO A 58 -26.04 -3.02 0.82
CA PRO A 58 -27.12 -3.97 0.56
C PRO A 58 -28.07 -3.52 -0.57
N GLU A 59 -28.24 -2.21 -0.75
CA GLU A 59 -29.21 -1.64 -1.70
C GLU A 59 -28.69 -1.65 -3.15
N CYS A 60 -27.43 -1.27 -3.36
CA CYS A 60 -26.86 -1.12 -4.70
C CYS A 60 -25.64 -2.02 -4.96
N GLY A 61 -25.17 -2.75 -3.94
CA GLY A 61 -24.04 -3.66 -4.09
C GLY A 61 -22.66 -3.01 -4.22
N LYS A 62 -22.53 -1.69 -4.03
CA LYS A 62 -21.24 -0.97 -4.11
C LYS A 62 -20.28 -1.37 -2.99
N ARG A 63 -18.99 -1.48 -3.31
CA ARG A 63 -17.92 -1.93 -2.40
C ARG A 63 -17.15 -0.73 -1.85
N PHE A 64 -16.92 -0.72 -0.54
CA PHE A 64 -16.23 0.36 0.15
C PHE A 64 -15.09 -0.20 1.01
N PRO A 65 -13.96 0.53 1.12
CA PRO A 65 -12.80 0.08 1.90
C PRO A 65 -12.98 0.26 3.40
N SER A 66 -14.03 0.95 3.87
CA SER A 66 -14.26 1.18 5.29
C SER A 66 -15.75 1.41 5.61
N ASN A 67 -16.12 1.14 6.86
CA ASN A 67 -17.49 1.21 7.34
C ASN A 67 -18.02 2.66 7.31
N THR A 68 -17.17 3.64 7.66
CA THR A 68 -17.49 5.07 7.59
C THR A 68 -17.90 5.52 6.18
N ARG A 69 -17.20 5.03 5.13
CA ARG A 69 -17.54 5.38 3.74
C ARG A 69 -18.84 4.72 3.29
N LEU A 70 -19.07 3.47 3.70
CA LEU A 70 -20.33 2.78 3.42
C LEU A 70 -21.53 3.49 4.07
N TYR A 71 -21.45 3.84 5.36
CA TYR A 71 -22.54 4.56 6.04
C TYR A 71 -22.82 5.92 5.43
N SER A 72 -21.78 6.68 5.07
CA SER A 72 -21.98 7.98 4.41
C SER A 72 -22.66 7.83 3.04
N HIS A 73 -22.29 6.79 2.28
CA HIS A 73 -22.95 6.45 1.03
C HIS A 73 -24.44 6.11 1.25
N ILE A 74 -24.75 5.23 2.21
CA ILE A 74 -26.15 4.88 2.52
C ILE A 74 -26.94 6.12 2.92
N ARG A 75 -26.42 6.98 3.81
CA ARG A 75 -27.15 8.18 4.24
C ARG A 75 -27.47 9.19 3.13
N THR A 76 -26.63 9.25 2.09
CA THR A 76 -26.78 10.24 1.00
C THR A 76 -27.44 9.69 -0.25
N GLN A 77 -27.39 8.37 -0.46
CA GLN A 77 -27.90 7.70 -1.66
C GLN A 77 -29.07 6.76 -1.35
N HIS A 78 -29.18 6.30 -0.10
CA HIS A 78 -30.19 5.38 0.41
C HIS A 78 -30.72 5.84 1.79
N PRO A 79 -31.27 7.07 1.90
CA PRO A 79 -31.65 7.67 3.18
C PRO A 79 -32.75 6.88 3.94
N GLU A 80 -33.48 6.01 3.25
CA GLU A 80 -34.55 5.17 3.82
C GLU A 80 -34.02 3.97 4.63
N ASN A 81 -32.75 3.59 4.48
CA ASN A 81 -32.20 2.34 5.05
C ASN A 81 -31.37 2.56 6.34
N GLN A 82 -31.59 3.68 7.04
CA GLN A 82 -30.98 3.96 8.34
C GLN A 82 -31.95 3.55 9.46
N SER A 83 -32.09 2.24 9.71
CA SER A 83 -32.89 1.69 10.82
C SER A 83 -32.08 0.71 11.65
#